data_AF-A0AAN4DEH9-F1
#
_entry.id   AF-A0AAN4DEH9-F1
#
_cell.length_a   1.000
_cell.length_b   1.000
_cell.length_c   1.000
_cell.angle_alpha   90.00
_cell.angle_beta   90.00
_cell.angle_gamma   90.00
#
_symmetry.space_group_name_H-M   'P 1'
#
loop_
_entity.id
_entity.type
_entity.pdbx_description
1 polymer ?
#
loop_
_entity_poly.entity_id
_entity_poly.type
_entity_poly.pdbx_seq_one_letter_code
_entity_poly.pdbx_strand_id
1 'polypeptide(L)'
;TPDDVRPMLEQMVKEAVSHIPVPRDGRDYDPDVLQKAVLDAVRALPAPQDGRDATALEIIPAIDDQKSFPRGTYATHQGGLWRAYEKTHGMRGWECLVDGVADIDVSMTGERSFSVVVRQSSGQRTEKTFSLPVMLYRGVFRAGETYHPGDTVTWGGSLWHCNSMTGDKPGEAHSSGWTLAAKRGRDAGGGK
;
A
#
# COMPACT_ATOMS: atom_id res chain seq x y z
N THR A 1 -75.92 27.49 10.66
CA THR A 1 -74.68 27.69 9.88
C THR A 1 -73.53 26.96 10.57
N PRO A 2 -72.31 26.88 10.00
CA PRO A 2 -71.12 26.42 10.73
C PRO A 2 -70.90 27.12 12.09
N ASP A 3 -71.51 28.30 12.29
CA ASP A 3 -71.48 29.05 13.55
C ASP A 3 -72.29 28.39 14.68
N ASP A 4 -73.32 27.58 14.37
CA ASP A 4 -74.16 26.93 15.39
C ASP A 4 -73.51 25.67 16.00
N VAL A 5 -72.60 25.02 15.27
CA VAL A 5 -71.90 23.78 15.69
C VAL A 5 -70.56 24.02 16.37
N ARG A 6 -69.96 25.20 16.18
CA ARG A 6 -68.72 25.63 16.86
C ARG A 6 -68.80 25.53 18.39
N PRO A 7 -69.85 26.06 19.07
CA PRO A 7 -69.91 25.98 20.54
C PRO A 7 -70.04 24.54 21.04
N MET A 8 -70.74 23.66 20.31
CA MET A 8 -70.84 22.23 20.68
C MET A 8 -69.48 21.52 20.57
N LEU A 9 -68.73 21.78 19.50
CA LEU A 9 -67.39 21.20 19.32
C LEU A 9 -66.40 21.72 20.37
N GLU A 10 -66.42 23.01 20.68
CA GLU A 10 -65.58 23.57 21.74
C GLU A 10 -65.89 22.95 23.10
N GLN A 11 -67.17 22.73 23.40
CA GLN A 11 -67.60 22.07 24.63
C GLN A 11 -67.12 20.61 24.69
N MET A 12 -67.30 19.85 23.61
CA MET A 12 -66.83 18.46 23.51
C MET A 12 -65.30 18.36 23.62
N VAL A 13 -64.56 19.26 22.98
CA VAL A 13 -63.08 19.30 23.06
C VAL A 13 -62.65 19.65 24.48
N LYS A 14 -63.30 20.62 25.12
CA LYS A 14 -62.97 21.00 26.50
C LYS A 14 -63.25 19.87 27.49
N GLU A 15 -64.37 19.16 27.32
CA GLU A 15 -64.72 17.99 28.14
C GLU A 15 -63.70 16.86 27.93
N ALA A 16 -63.36 16.53 26.68
CA ALA A 16 -62.36 15.51 26.38
C ALA A 16 -60.97 15.87 26.93
N VAL A 17 -60.55 17.13 26.82
CA VAL A 17 -59.26 17.60 27.37
C VAL A 17 -59.28 17.59 28.90
N SER A 18 -60.42 17.84 29.54
CA SER A 18 -60.54 17.78 31.01
C SER A 18 -60.32 16.37 31.58
N HIS A 19 -60.55 15.33 30.76
CA HIS A 19 -60.28 13.94 31.13
C HIS A 19 -58.84 13.50 30.87
N ILE A 20 -58.02 14.32 30.21
CA ILE A 20 -56.59 14.02 30.06
C ILE A 20 -55.93 14.28 31.42
N PRO A 21 -55.38 13.26 32.09
CA PRO A 21 -54.66 13.47 33.34
C PRO A 21 -53.50 14.43 33.09
N VAL A 22 -53.39 15.47 33.92
CA VAL A 22 -52.21 16.34 33.89
C VAL A 22 -50.94 15.48 34.01
N PRO A 23 -49.93 15.67 33.13
CA PRO A 23 -48.64 15.02 33.30
C PRO A 23 -48.17 15.28 34.73
N ARG A 24 -47.81 14.22 35.44
CA ARG A 24 -47.15 14.39 36.72
C ARG A 24 -45.75 14.90 36.43
N ASP A 25 -45.38 16.02 37.05
CA ASP A 25 -44.01 16.49 37.01
C ASP A 25 -43.09 15.35 37.46
N GLY A 26 -42.06 15.10 36.65
CA GLY A 26 -41.00 14.17 37.03
C GLY A 26 -40.38 14.64 38.35
N ARG A 27 -39.98 13.69 39.19
CA ARG A 27 -39.19 14.04 40.36
C ARG A 27 -37.80 14.43 39.86
N ASP A 28 -37.47 15.71 39.89
CA ASP A 28 -36.12 16.17 39.60
C ASP A 28 -35.14 15.45 40.52
N TYR A 29 -34.06 14.95 39.93
CA TYR A 29 -33.04 14.23 40.69
C TYR A 29 -32.22 15.24 41.48
N ASP A 30 -32.02 14.96 42.77
CA ASP A 30 -31.22 15.80 43.66
C ASP A 30 -29.75 15.85 43.15
N PRO A 31 -29.22 17.04 42.80
CA PRO A 31 -27.85 17.18 42.31
C PRO A 31 -26.79 16.61 43.26
N ASP A 32 -27.02 16.68 44.58
CA ASP A 32 -26.07 16.19 45.58
C ASP A 32 -26.02 14.66 45.60
N VAL A 33 -27.17 14.02 45.40
CA VAL A 33 -27.27 12.55 45.27
C VAL A 33 -26.56 12.09 44.00
N LEU A 34 -26.73 12.81 42.90
CA LEU A 34 -26.05 12.52 41.64
C LEU A 34 -24.53 12.68 41.77
N GLN A 35 -24.08 13.77 42.40
CA GLN A 35 -22.67 14.03 42.61
C GLN A 35 -22.02 12.93 43.46
N LYS A 36 -22.70 12.49 44.53
CA LYS A 36 -22.23 11.38 45.37
C LYS A 36 -22.13 10.08 44.59
N ALA A 37 -23.16 9.73 43.80
CA ALA A 37 -23.15 8.52 42.99
C ALA A 37 -22.02 8.51 41.96
N VAL A 38 -21.73 9.65 41.33
CA VAL A 38 -20.60 9.79 40.40
C VAL A 38 -19.27 9.63 41.11
N LEU A 39 -19.09 10.26 42.28
CA LEU A 39 -17.86 10.14 43.07
C LEU A 39 -17.62 8.70 43.53
N ASP A 40 -18.67 8.01 43.99
CA ASP A 40 -18.58 6.61 44.42
C ASP A 40 -18.23 5.70 43.23
N ALA A 41 -18.81 5.93 42.07
CA ALA A 41 -18.49 5.19 40.84
C ALA A 41 -17.05 5.45 40.36
N VAL A 42 -16.58 6.70 40.40
CA VAL A 42 -15.20 7.06 40.01
C VAL A 42 -14.19 6.47 40.99
N ARG A 43 -14.50 6.45 42.29
CA ARG A 43 -13.65 5.81 43.31
C ARG A 43 -13.59 4.29 43.17
N ALA A 44 -14.63 3.67 42.63
CA ALA A 44 -14.67 2.24 42.36
C ALA A 44 -13.84 1.84 41.12
N LEU A 45 -13.39 2.80 40.31
CA LEU A 45 -12.46 2.50 39.22
C LEU A 45 -11.16 1.95 39.80
N PRO A 46 -10.62 0.85 39.24
CA PRO A 46 -9.31 0.37 39.64
C PRO A 46 -8.28 1.48 39.42
N ALA A 47 -7.34 1.60 40.36
CA ALA A 47 -6.24 2.53 40.20
C ALA A 47 -5.56 2.29 38.84
N PRO A 48 -5.27 3.34 38.05
CA PRO A 48 -4.50 3.18 36.83
C PRO A 48 -3.19 2.49 37.20
N GLN A 49 -2.92 1.37 36.54
CA GLN A 49 -1.64 0.72 36.69
C GLN A 49 -0.65 1.48 35.82
N ASP A 50 0.49 1.82 36.38
CA ASP A 50 1.59 2.39 35.61
C ASP A 50 1.91 1.43 34.45
N GLY A 51 2.06 2.00 33.25
CA GLY A 51 2.60 1.24 32.12
C GLY A 51 3.96 0.68 32.52
N ARG A 52 4.27 -0.56 32.14
CA ARG A 52 5.64 -1.05 32.29
C ARG A 52 6.50 -0.25 31.32
N ASP A 53 7.37 0.60 31.87
CA ASP A 53 8.42 1.24 31.08
C ASP A 53 9.15 0.14 30.31
N ALA A 54 9.23 0.29 28.99
CA ALA A 54 10.12 -0.54 28.21
C ALA A 54 11.54 -0.23 28.69
N THR A 55 12.12 -1.11 29.51
CA THR A 55 13.55 -1.11 29.77
C THR A 55 14.24 -0.96 28.42
N ALA A 56 15.24 -0.07 28.31
CA ALA A 56 15.93 0.18 27.05
C ALA A 56 16.27 -1.16 26.39
N LEU A 57 15.56 -1.48 25.30
CA LEU A 57 15.69 -2.76 24.62
C LEU A 57 17.08 -2.80 24.01
N GLU A 58 17.96 -3.62 24.58
CA GLU A 58 19.27 -3.86 24.00
C GLU A 58 19.10 -4.80 22.80
N ILE A 59 19.34 -4.25 21.60
CA ILE A 59 19.24 -4.99 20.34
C ILE A 59 20.66 -5.36 19.91
N ILE A 60 20.92 -6.67 19.87
CA ILE A 60 22.21 -7.20 19.43
C ILE A 60 22.33 -6.99 17.90
N PRO A 61 23.44 -6.45 17.38
CA PRO A 61 23.57 -6.08 15.96
C PRO A 61 23.60 -7.28 14.99
N ALA A 62 23.88 -8.49 15.48
CA ALA A 62 23.84 -9.72 14.69
C ALA A 62 23.61 -10.94 15.58
N ILE A 63 22.87 -11.93 15.06
CA ILE A 63 22.82 -13.26 15.66
C ILE A 63 24.11 -14.01 15.31
N ASP A 64 24.82 -14.46 16.34
CA ASP A 64 25.92 -15.41 16.24
C ASP A 64 25.36 -16.82 16.48
N ASP A 65 25.27 -17.63 15.42
CA ASP A 65 24.64 -18.95 15.48
C ASP A 65 25.45 -19.99 16.26
N GLN A 66 26.69 -19.67 16.65
CA GLN A 66 27.51 -20.49 17.54
C GLN A 66 27.14 -20.26 19.02
N LYS A 67 26.36 -19.22 19.33
CA LYS A 67 25.97 -18.85 20.69
C LYS A 67 24.51 -19.20 21.00
N SER A 68 24.25 -19.38 22.29
CA SER A 68 22.91 -19.56 22.84
C SER A 68 22.49 -18.29 23.57
N PHE A 69 21.31 -17.77 23.26
CA PHE A 69 20.76 -16.55 23.83
C PHE A 69 19.51 -16.89 24.67
N PRO A 70 19.29 -16.21 25.81
CA PRO A 70 18.10 -16.44 26.62
C PRO A 70 16.83 -15.89 25.95
N ARG A 71 15.67 -16.42 26.36
CA ARG A 71 14.36 -15.90 25.98
C ARG A 71 14.26 -14.40 26.28
N GLY A 72 13.69 -13.64 25.35
CA GLY A 72 13.53 -12.19 25.46
C GLY A 72 14.69 -11.38 24.87
N THR A 73 15.72 -12.05 24.34
CA THR A 73 16.80 -11.38 23.60
C THR A 73 16.27 -10.84 22.28
N TYR A 74 16.67 -9.63 21.91
CA TYR A 74 16.38 -9.02 20.61
C TYR A 74 17.68 -8.90 19.81
N ALA A 75 17.62 -9.20 18.51
CA ALA A 75 18.77 -9.08 17.63
C ALA A 75 18.34 -8.73 16.21
N THR A 76 19.21 -8.05 15.47
CA THR A 76 19.06 -7.92 14.03
C THR A 76 19.66 -9.14 13.33
N HIS A 77 18.98 -9.65 12.30
CA HIS A 77 19.48 -10.74 11.47
C HIS A 77 18.84 -10.69 10.09
N GLN A 78 19.64 -10.82 9.04
CA GLN A 78 19.20 -10.79 7.65
C GLN A 78 18.28 -9.58 7.35
N GLY A 79 18.66 -8.38 7.82
CA GLY A 79 17.90 -7.15 7.60
C GLY A 79 16.62 -6.99 8.44
N GLY A 80 16.25 -7.98 9.26
CA GLY A 80 15.05 -7.97 10.08
C GLY A 80 15.33 -7.87 11.57
N LEU A 81 14.27 -7.65 12.35
CA LEU A 81 14.31 -7.69 13.82
C LEU A 81 13.78 -9.04 14.31
N TRP A 82 14.57 -9.69 15.15
CA TRP A 82 14.27 -11.02 15.68
C TRP A 82 14.19 -11.00 17.19
N ARG A 83 13.32 -11.85 17.74
CA ARG A 83 13.20 -12.10 19.18
C ARG A 83 13.42 -13.57 19.48
N ALA A 84 14.18 -13.85 20.52
CA ALA A 84 14.26 -15.18 21.09
C ALA A 84 12.99 -15.48 21.91
N TYR A 85 12.10 -16.37 21.46
CA TYR A 85 10.90 -16.77 22.22
C TYR A 85 11.20 -17.85 23.28
N GLU A 86 12.35 -18.50 23.16
CA GLU A 86 12.91 -19.49 24.10
C GLU A 86 14.44 -19.37 24.14
N LYS A 87 15.12 -20.23 24.91
CA LYS A 87 16.59 -20.30 24.88
C LYS A 87 17.06 -20.85 23.53
N THR A 88 17.88 -20.09 22.81
CA THR A 88 18.21 -20.38 21.41
C THR A 88 19.33 -21.41 21.27
N HIS A 89 19.32 -22.14 20.15
CA HIS A 89 20.38 -23.07 19.75
C HIS A 89 20.61 -22.88 18.24
N GLY A 90 21.62 -22.07 17.89
CA GLY A 90 21.73 -21.50 16.55
C GLY A 90 20.49 -20.66 16.23
N MET A 91 19.88 -20.91 15.06
CA MET A 91 18.65 -20.22 14.64
C MET A 91 17.36 -20.75 15.30
N ARG A 92 17.40 -21.90 15.98
CA ARG A 92 16.22 -22.41 16.70
C ARG A 92 15.93 -21.52 17.91
N GLY A 93 14.66 -21.21 18.13
CA GLY A 93 14.20 -20.38 19.24
C GLY A 93 14.10 -18.90 18.91
N TRP A 94 14.47 -18.51 17.69
CA TRP A 94 14.27 -17.16 17.16
C TRP A 94 12.97 -17.08 16.34
N GLU A 95 12.28 -15.95 16.43
CA GLU A 95 11.20 -15.59 15.52
C GLU A 95 11.47 -14.20 14.91
N CYS A 96 11.09 -14.02 13.65
CA CYS A 96 11.21 -12.75 12.95
C CYS A 96 9.99 -11.89 13.28
N LEU A 97 10.20 -10.74 13.94
CA LEU A 97 9.15 -9.79 14.30
C LEU A 97 8.94 -8.71 13.25
N VAL A 98 10.05 -8.25 12.65
CA VAL A 98 10.02 -7.28 11.54
C VAL A 98 10.64 -7.97 10.34
N ASP A 99 9.80 -8.28 9.35
CA ASP A 99 10.23 -8.91 8.12
C ASP A 99 10.91 -7.87 7.22
N GLY A 100 12.21 -7.72 7.42
CA GLY A 100 13.04 -6.79 6.66
C GLY A 100 13.46 -7.37 5.32
N VAL A 101 14.32 -6.63 4.63
CA VAL A 101 14.94 -7.09 3.38
C VAL A 101 16.30 -7.69 3.71
N ALA A 102 16.43 -9.00 3.53
CA ALA A 102 17.67 -9.73 3.70
C ALA A 102 18.64 -9.49 2.55
N ASP A 103 18.10 -9.48 1.33
CA ASP A 103 18.89 -9.39 0.11
C ASP A 103 18.01 -8.93 -1.07
N ILE A 104 18.62 -8.20 -1.99
CA ILE A 104 18.03 -7.80 -3.28
C ILE A 104 19.01 -8.20 -4.37
N ASP A 105 18.60 -9.14 -5.20
CA ASP A 105 19.33 -9.56 -6.38
C ASP A 105 18.65 -8.98 -7.63
N VAL A 106 19.44 -8.34 -8.49
CA VAL A 106 18.97 -7.77 -9.76
C VAL A 106 19.81 -8.36 -10.88
N SER A 107 19.16 -9.07 -11.80
CA SER A 107 19.82 -9.74 -12.91
C SER A 107 19.17 -9.41 -14.25
N MET A 108 19.98 -9.37 -15.31
CA MET A 108 19.50 -9.23 -16.67
C MET A 108 19.20 -10.62 -17.24
N THR A 109 17.93 -10.89 -17.57
CA THR A 109 17.43 -12.20 -18.02
C THR A 109 17.20 -12.26 -19.54
N GLY A 110 17.33 -11.14 -20.24
CA GLY A 110 17.30 -11.03 -21.69
C GLY A 110 17.88 -9.69 -22.12
N GLU A 111 17.91 -9.39 -23.43
CA GLU A 111 18.56 -8.17 -23.95
C GLU A 111 17.97 -6.85 -23.39
N ARG A 112 16.75 -6.90 -22.84
CA ARG A 112 16.08 -5.76 -22.20
C ARG A 112 15.25 -6.13 -20.97
N SER A 113 15.32 -7.39 -20.55
CA SER A 113 14.49 -7.94 -19.48
C SER A 113 15.33 -8.11 -18.23
N PHE A 114 14.76 -7.70 -17.10
CA PHE A 114 15.39 -7.73 -15.79
C PHE A 114 14.51 -8.53 -14.84
N SER A 115 15.15 -9.30 -13.95
CA SER A 115 14.51 -9.91 -12.79
C SER A 115 15.03 -9.24 -11.52
N VAL A 116 14.11 -8.92 -10.61
CA VAL A 116 14.40 -8.44 -9.26
C VAL A 116 13.88 -9.49 -8.30
N VAL A 117 14.79 -10.06 -7.53
CA VAL A 117 14.51 -11.04 -6.49
C VAL A 117 14.76 -10.38 -5.15
N VAL A 118 13.72 -10.25 -4.33
CA VAL A 118 13.80 -9.77 -2.95
C VAL A 118 13.67 -10.98 -2.03
N ARG A 119 14.67 -11.20 -1.19
CA ARG A 119 14.61 -12.14 -0.06
C ARG A 119 14.35 -11.34 1.20
N GLN A 120 13.31 -11.71 1.92
CA GLN A 120 12.96 -11.13 3.21
C GLN A 120 13.59 -11.93 4.35
N SER A 121 13.71 -11.32 5.52
CA SER A 121 14.33 -11.92 6.71
C SER A 121 13.65 -13.22 7.13
N SER A 122 12.33 -13.33 6.98
CA SER A 122 11.55 -14.55 7.24
C SER A 122 11.90 -15.73 6.33
N GLY A 123 12.68 -15.49 5.27
CA GLY A 123 12.93 -16.45 4.19
C GLY A 123 11.94 -16.34 3.03
N GLN A 124 10.93 -15.46 3.10
CA GLN A 124 10.03 -15.23 1.97
C GLN A 124 10.81 -14.67 0.77
N ARG A 125 10.61 -15.27 -0.40
CA ARG A 125 11.22 -14.85 -1.66
C ARG A 125 10.16 -14.33 -2.61
N THR A 126 10.33 -13.10 -3.09
CA THR A 126 9.48 -12.49 -4.12
C THR A 126 10.32 -12.18 -5.34
N GLU A 127 9.85 -12.61 -6.51
CA GLU A 127 10.51 -12.34 -7.80
C GLU A 127 9.57 -11.53 -8.69
N LYS A 128 10.10 -10.46 -9.30
CA LYS A 128 9.39 -9.63 -10.26
C LYS A 128 10.26 -9.37 -11.47
N THR A 129 9.67 -9.50 -12.66
CA THR A 129 10.35 -9.20 -13.92
C THR A 129 9.78 -7.95 -14.56
N PHE A 130 10.64 -7.15 -15.18
CA PHE A 130 10.22 -6.02 -16.02
C PHE A 130 11.14 -5.88 -17.23
N SER A 131 10.66 -5.17 -18.25
CA SER A 131 11.44 -4.88 -19.45
C SER A 131 11.63 -3.37 -19.60
N LEU A 132 12.84 -2.93 -19.94
CA LEU A 132 13.16 -1.53 -20.20
C LEU A 132 13.18 -1.26 -21.71
N PRO A 133 12.68 -0.12 -22.20
CA PRO A 133 12.74 0.24 -23.62
C PRO A 133 14.13 0.77 -24.00
N VAL A 134 15.17 -0.06 -23.87
CA VAL A 134 16.54 0.29 -24.28
C VAL A 134 16.68 0.23 -25.80
N MET A 135 17.57 1.07 -26.35
CA MET A 135 17.85 1.10 -27.79
C MET A 135 18.53 -0.19 -28.25
N LEU A 136 17.78 -1.10 -28.87
CA LEU A 136 18.34 -2.30 -29.50
C LEU A 136 18.26 -2.19 -31.01
N TYR A 137 19.40 -2.29 -31.69
CA TYR A 137 19.43 -2.27 -33.14
C TYR A 137 19.04 -3.64 -33.71
N ARG A 138 17.93 -3.67 -34.47
CA ARG A 138 17.36 -4.87 -35.07
C ARG A 138 17.70 -5.04 -36.55
N GLY A 139 18.62 -4.22 -37.08
CA GLY A 139 19.04 -4.28 -38.48
C GLY A 139 18.10 -3.54 -39.42
N VAL A 140 18.05 -3.97 -40.68
CA VAL A 140 17.13 -3.40 -41.68
C VAL A 140 15.72 -3.93 -41.42
N PHE A 141 14.72 -3.05 -41.46
CA PHE A 141 13.31 -3.42 -41.27
C PHE A 141 12.91 -4.59 -42.18
N ARG A 142 12.16 -5.55 -41.62
CA ARG A 142 11.59 -6.70 -42.33
C ARG A 142 10.09 -6.79 -42.08
N ALA A 143 9.33 -6.88 -43.17
CA ALA A 143 7.88 -7.11 -43.07
C ALA A 143 7.58 -8.47 -42.44
N GLY A 144 6.61 -8.50 -41.54
CA GLY A 144 6.22 -9.72 -40.80
C GLY A 144 6.97 -9.94 -39.48
N GLU A 145 8.00 -9.13 -39.17
CA GLU A 145 8.60 -9.09 -37.83
C GLU A 145 7.79 -8.16 -36.91
N THR A 146 7.74 -8.50 -35.62
CA THR A 146 7.19 -7.61 -34.58
C THR A 146 8.32 -6.93 -33.84
N TYR A 147 8.25 -5.61 -33.78
CA TYR A 147 9.21 -4.79 -33.05
C TYR A 147 8.58 -4.31 -31.75
N HIS A 148 9.42 -4.14 -30.73
CA HIS A 148 9.06 -3.78 -29.37
C HIS A 148 9.60 -2.38 -29.01
N PRO A 149 8.99 -1.66 -28.05
CA PRO A 149 9.45 -0.35 -27.61
C PRO A 149 10.96 -0.31 -27.30
N GLY A 150 11.66 0.66 -27.87
CA GLY A 150 13.12 0.77 -27.81
C GLY A 150 13.86 0.11 -28.98
N ASP A 151 13.21 -0.74 -29.78
CA ASP A 151 13.85 -1.25 -31.01
C ASP A 151 14.18 -0.10 -31.97
N THR A 152 15.31 -0.25 -32.66
CA THR A 152 15.69 0.61 -33.76
C THR A 152 15.96 -0.20 -35.02
N VAL A 153 15.50 0.31 -36.16
CA VAL A 153 15.69 -0.33 -37.47
C VAL A 153 16.16 0.67 -38.50
N THR A 154 16.84 0.18 -39.53
CA THR A 154 17.14 0.96 -40.73
C THR A 154 16.05 0.73 -41.78
N TRP A 155 15.47 1.82 -42.29
CA TRP A 155 14.54 1.79 -43.41
C TRP A 155 14.64 3.07 -44.24
N GLY A 156 14.68 2.93 -45.57
CA GLY A 156 14.86 4.08 -46.48
C GLY A 156 16.18 4.85 -46.26
N GLY A 157 17.23 4.16 -45.80
CA GLY A 157 18.51 4.77 -45.41
C GLY A 157 18.47 5.63 -44.15
N SER A 158 17.36 5.60 -43.41
CA SER A 158 17.16 6.34 -42.17
C SER A 158 17.04 5.37 -40.98
N LEU A 159 17.39 5.83 -39.79
CA LEU A 159 17.19 5.10 -38.54
C LEU A 159 15.83 5.48 -37.93
N TRP A 160 15.07 4.48 -37.54
CA TRP A 160 13.75 4.63 -36.93
C TRP A 160 13.74 4.02 -35.54
N HIS A 161 13.05 4.66 -34.60
CA HIS A 161 12.84 4.20 -33.22
C HIS A 161 11.40 3.73 -33.04
N CYS A 162 11.23 2.55 -32.45
CA CYS A 162 9.94 1.94 -32.14
C CYS A 162 9.43 2.44 -30.79
N ASN A 163 8.31 3.16 -30.75
CA ASN A 163 7.70 3.71 -29.55
C ASN A 163 6.71 2.74 -28.88
N SER A 164 6.02 1.94 -29.69
CA SER A 164 4.99 0.99 -29.27
C SER A 164 5.17 -0.32 -30.03
N MET A 165 4.70 -1.44 -29.47
CA MET A 165 4.79 -2.72 -30.17
C MET A 165 4.06 -2.66 -31.51
N THR A 166 4.75 -2.94 -32.61
CA THR A 166 4.19 -2.85 -33.97
C THR A 166 4.95 -3.74 -34.96
N GLY A 167 4.24 -4.22 -35.99
CA GLY A 167 4.83 -4.82 -37.20
C GLY A 167 4.70 -3.92 -38.43
N ASP A 168 4.14 -2.71 -38.26
CA ASP A 168 3.90 -1.77 -39.35
C ASP A 168 5.22 -1.23 -39.89
N LYS A 169 5.22 -0.85 -41.17
CA LYS A 169 6.43 -0.32 -41.82
C LYS A 169 6.72 1.13 -41.38
N PRO A 170 7.97 1.46 -41.00
CA PRO A 170 8.33 2.82 -40.61
C PRO A 170 8.04 3.86 -41.69
N GLY A 171 7.44 4.98 -41.27
CA GLY A 171 7.18 6.14 -42.14
C GLY A 171 5.93 6.04 -43.00
N GLU A 172 5.10 5.00 -42.85
CA GLU A 172 3.79 4.94 -43.49
C GLU A 172 2.74 5.75 -42.71
N ALA A 173 1.77 6.35 -43.42
CA ALA A 173 0.80 7.27 -42.81
C ALA A 173 -0.05 6.65 -41.68
N HIS A 174 -0.28 5.33 -41.73
CA HIS A 174 -1.02 4.59 -40.70
C HIS A 174 -0.12 4.01 -39.60
N SER A 175 1.20 4.12 -39.76
CA SER A 175 2.17 3.56 -38.83
C SER A 175 2.54 4.58 -37.75
N SER A 176 1.85 4.52 -36.61
CA SER A 176 2.07 5.41 -35.46
C SER A 176 3.14 4.91 -34.50
N GLY A 177 3.60 3.67 -34.66
CA GLY A 177 4.57 3.04 -33.75
C GLY A 177 6.01 3.50 -33.94
N TRP A 178 6.34 4.28 -34.98
CA TRP A 178 7.71 4.68 -35.29
C TRP A 178 7.95 6.19 -35.23
N THR A 179 9.11 6.58 -34.73
CA THR A 179 9.67 7.93 -34.83
C THR A 179 10.94 7.89 -35.68
N LEU A 180 11.11 8.84 -36.60
CA LEU A 180 12.37 9.02 -37.33
C LEU A 180 13.45 9.49 -36.34
N ALA A 181 14.43 8.64 -36.06
CA ALA A 181 15.51 8.92 -35.10
C ALA A 181 16.71 9.61 -35.76
N ALA A 182 17.08 9.15 -36.96
CA ALA A 182 18.11 9.79 -37.76
C ALA A 182 17.75 9.72 -39.25
N LYS A 183 17.77 10.87 -39.93
CA LYS A 183 17.45 10.97 -41.36
C LYS A 183 18.67 10.62 -42.22
N ARG A 184 18.44 9.92 -43.33
CA ARG A 184 19.44 9.73 -44.39
C ARG A 184 20.03 11.08 -44.83
N GLY A 185 21.35 11.14 -44.95
CA GLY A 185 22.04 12.29 -45.55
C GLY A 185 21.70 12.47 -47.04
N ARG A 186 22.03 13.65 -47.59
CA ARG A 186 21.96 13.86 -49.04
C ARG A 186 23.15 13.18 -49.71
N ASP A 187 22.90 12.50 -50.82
CA ASP A 187 23.97 11.97 -51.65
C ASP A 187 24.79 13.15 -52.19
N ALA A 188 26.12 13.06 -52.17
CA ALA A 188 26.97 14.03 -52.83
C ALA A 188 26.71 13.92 -54.34
N GLY A 189 26.22 14.98 -54.97
CA GLY A 189 26.08 15.02 -56.42
C GLY A 189 27.44 14.77 -57.04
N GLY A 190 27.53 13.76 -57.92
CA GLY A 190 28.78 13.36 -58.56
C GLY A 190 29.48 14.55 -59.19
N GLY A 191 30.57 15.00 -58.56
CA GLY A 191 31.50 15.95 -59.14
C GLY A 191 32.16 15.26 -60.33
N LYS A 192 31.92 15.82 -61.52
CA LYS A 192 32.70 15.50 -62.72
C LYS A 192 34.15 15.94 -62.55
#